data_AF-A0A2D8LHQ3-F1
#
_entry.id   AF-A0A2D8LHQ3-F1
#
_cell.length_a   1.000
_cell.length_b   1.000
_cell.length_c   1.000
_cell.angle_alpha   90.00
_cell.angle_beta   90.00
_cell.angle_gamma   90.00
#
_symmetry.space_group_name_H-M   'P 1'
#
loop_
_entity.id
_entity.type
_entity.pdbx_description
1 polymer ?
#
loop_
_entity_poly.entity_id
_entity_poly.type
_entity_poly.pdbx_seq_one_letter_code
_entity_poly.pdbx_strand_id
1 'polypeptide(L)'
;PTNLYGPGDNYDLNNSHVLPALIRKFHLAKLAGEGNRASILDDEEKHGKLPEPYRSVVLKACEKGQIPAVVVWGTGKPKREFMYSEDMADACVHLMNLDDKQYKPLLGASRNDGLPPVVNVGVGDDLTIKQLAEMIQEVVGNNGQIVFDETKPDGTMRKLMDIERLKKMGSKAQTSLKNGIETVYTAYKNA
;
A
#
# COMPACT_ATOMS: atom_id res chain seq x y z
N PRO A 1 1.89 -12.13 -8.13
CA PRO A 1 1.58 -10.68 -8.25
C PRO A 1 2.47 -9.89 -7.29
N THR A 2 2.68 -8.60 -7.56
CA THR A 2 3.38 -7.68 -6.66
C THR A 2 2.55 -7.35 -5.41
N ASN A 3 2.98 -6.40 -4.56
CA ASN A 3 2.17 -6.01 -3.40
C ASN A 3 0.84 -5.42 -3.88
N LEU A 4 -0.28 -6.01 -3.46
CA LEU A 4 -1.62 -5.53 -3.79
C LEU A 4 -2.11 -4.57 -2.72
N TYR A 5 -2.92 -3.60 -3.13
CA TYR A 5 -3.65 -2.71 -2.23
C TYR A 5 -5.00 -2.35 -2.83
N GLY A 6 -5.97 -2.00 -2.00
CA GLY A 6 -7.30 -1.62 -2.46
C GLY A 6 -8.29 -1.36 -1.34
N PRO A 7 -9.53 -0.98 -1.66
CA PRO A 7 -10.60 -0.88 -0.68
C PRO A 7 -10.79 -2.22 0.04
N GLY A 8 -11.06 -2.17 1.36
CA GLY A 8 -11.20 -3.37 2.18
C GLY A 8 -9.87 -3.96 2.70
N ASP A 9 -8.75 -3.25 2.55
CA ASP A 9 -7.49 -3.62 3.19
C ASP A 9 -7.61 -3.73 4.73
N ASN A 10 -6.69 -4.47 5.35
CA ASN A 10 -6.62 -4.57 6.82
C ASN A 10 -5.84 -3.38 7.40
N TYR A 11 -6.48 -2.62 8.30
CA TYR A 11 -5.92 -1.44 8.96
C TYR A 11 -5.49 -1.67 10.43
N ASP A 12 -5.56 -2.89 10.95
CA ASP A 12 -5.01 -3.20 12.29
C ASP A 12 -3.49 -2.98 12.31
N LEU A 13 -3.01 -2.05 13.14
CA LEU A 13 -1.58 -1.70 13.19
C LEU A 13 -0.66 -2.83 13.68
N ASN A 14 -1.19 -3.92 14.21
CA ASN A 14 -0.41 -5.10 14.57
C ASN A 14 -0.20 -6.07 13.39
N ASN A 15 -1.13 -6.08 12.42
CA ASN A 15 -1.21 -7.11 11.38
C ASN A 15 -1.39 -6.55 9.96
N SER A 16 -1.36 -5.23 9.79
CA SER A 16 -1.55 -4.55 8.51
C SER A 16 -0.27 -4.51 7.69
N HIS A 17 -0.45 -4.45 6.37
CA HIS A 17 0.65 -4.16 5.45
C HIS A 17 1.06 -2.68 5.52
N VAL A 18 2.22 -2.36 4.94
CA VAL A 18 2.83 -1.03 5.04
C VAL A 18 1.92 0.11 4.58
N LEU A 19 1.19 -0.05 3.48
CA LEU A 19 0.32 0.99 2.92
C LEU A 19 -0.87 1.31 3.84
N PRO A 20 -1.74 0.35 4.23
CA PRO A 20 -2.85 0.64 5.15
C PRO A 20 -2.36 1.10 6.53
N ALA A 21 -1.25 0.55 7.04
CA ALA A 21 -0.65 0.99 8.30
C ALA A 21 -0.26 2.48 8.25
N LEU A 22 0.34 2.94 7.15
CA LEU A 22 0.72 4.34 6.97
C LEU A 22 -0.51 5.23 6.83
N ILE A 23 -1.52 4.83 6.04
CA ILE A 23 -2.78 5.58 5.92
C ILE A 23 -3.38 5.85 7.30
N ARG A 24 -3.53 4.79 8.11
CA ARG A 24 -4.10 4.91 9.45
C ARG A 24 -3.24 5.76 10.39
N LYS A 25 -1.91 5.59 10.37
CA LYS A 25 -1.01 6.41 11.19
C LYS A 25 -1.13 7.90 10.88
N PHE A 26 -1.12 8.27 9.59
CA PHE A 26 -1.26 9.66 9.17
C PHE A 26 -2.67 10.20 9.47
N HIS A 27 -3.71 9.39 9.31
CA HIS A 27 -5.08 9.77 9.65
C HIS A 27 -5.21 10.09 11.16
N LEU A 28 -4.71 9.21 12.02
CA LEU A 28 -4.72 9.41 13.47
C LEU A 28 -3.89 10.63 13.91
N ALA A 29 -2.74 10.86 13.26
CA ALA A 29 -1.94 12.05 13.51
C ALA A 29 -2.68 13.34 13.14
N LYS A 30 -3.41 13.33 12.03
CA LYS A 30 -4.29 14.45 11.63
C LYS A 30 -5.39 14.70 12.66
N LEU A 31 -6.13 13.65 13.05
CA LEU A 31 -7.19 13.76 14.06
C LEU A 31 -6.67 14.29 15.41
N ALA A 32 -5.46 13.88 15.81
CA ALA A 32 -4.81 14.40 17.01
C ALA A 32 -4.49 15.90 16.90
N GLY A 33 -4.00 16.37 15.74
CA GLY A 33 -3.83 17.80 15.48
C GLY A 33 -5.13 18.59 15.55
N GLU A 34 -6.24 17.98 15.16
CA GLU A 34 -7.59 18.55 15.23
C GLU A 34 -8.20 18.48 16.63
N GLY A 35 -7.52 17.84 17.60
CA GLY A 35 -8.05 17.61 18.95
C GLY A 35 -9.26 16.67 18.97
N ASN A 36 -9.49 15.90 17.90
CA ASN A 36 -10.68 15.09 17.72
C ASN A 36 -10.54 13.70 18.37
N ARG A 37 -10.60 13.69 19.71
CA ARG A 37 -10.48 12.44 20.49
C ARG A 37 -11.57 11.44 20.17
N ALA A 38 -12.80 11.90 19.90
CA ALA A 38 -13.93 11.02 19.62
C ALA A 38 -13.68 10.19 18.36
N SER A 39 -13.22 10.81 17.27
CA SER A 39 -12.90 10.08 16.04
C SER A 39 -11.69 9.15 16.18
N ILE A 40 -10.72 9.47 17.04
CA ILE A 40 -9.61 8.54 17.34
C ILE A 40 -10.13 7.27 18.01
N LEU A 41 -11.07 7.39 18.95
CA LEU A 41 -11.64 6.23 19.64
C LEU A 41 -12.56 5.41 18.71
N ASP A 42 -13.35 6.06 17.86
CA ASP A 42 -14.14 5.38 16.82
C ASP A 42 -13.25 4.57 15.86
N ASP A 43 -12.12 5.15 15.43
CA ASP A 43 -11.12 4.47 14.62
C ASP A 43 -10.55 3.21 15.32
N GLU A 44 -10.29 3.27 16.63
CA GLU A 44 -9.85 2.10 17.41
C GLU A 44 -10.88 0.98 17.43
N GLU A 45 -12.15 1.32 17.56
CA GLU A 45 -13.24 0.34 17.59
C GLU A 45 -13.40 -0.36 16.23
N LYS A 46 -13.28 0.41 15.13
CA LYS A 46 -13.43 -0.11 13.76
C LYS A 46 -12.24 -0.93 13.27
N HIS A 47 -11.03 -0.47 13.55
CA HIS A 47 -9.81 -1.02 12.94
C HIS A 47 -8.90 -1.73 13.93
N GLY A 48 -9.35 -1.92 15.17
CA GLY A 48 -8.61 -2.58 16.24
C GLY A 48 -7.76 -1.60 17.06
N LYS A 49 -7.41 -2.02 18.27
CA LYS A 49 -6.71 -1.18 19.25
C LYS A 49 -5.34 -0.73 18.74
N LEU A 50 -4.99 0.53 19.02
CA LEU A 50 -3.65 1.02 18.70
C LEU A 50 -2.61 0.36 19.62
N PRO A 51 -1.47 -0.09 19.07
CA PRO A 51 -0.40 -0.65 19.88
C PRO A 51 0.23 0.43 20.77
N GLU A 52 0.65 0.03 21.97
CA GLU A 52 1.51 0.88 22.79
C GLU A 52 2.97 0.81 22.30
N PRO A 53 3.76 1.88 22.41
CA PRO A 53 3.44 3.18 23.03
C PRO A 53 2.74 4.17 22.07
N TYR A 54 2.43 3.78 20.84
CA TYR A 54 1.91 4.67 19.80
C TYR A 54 0.57 5.29 20.21
N ARG A 55 -0.33 4.48 20.78
CA ARG A 55 -1.62 4.94 21.31
C ARG A 55 -1.47 6.09 22.31
N SER A 56 -0.60 5.92 23.30
CA SER A 56 -0.32 6.94 24.32
C SER A 56 0.23 8.24 23.71
N VAL A 57 1.06 8.16 22.67
CA VAL A 57 1.59 9.34 21.96
C VAL A 57 0.48 10.09 21.24
N VAL A 58 -0.36 9.38 20.49
CA VAL A 58 -1.48 9.98 19.73
C VAL A 58 -2.47 10.68 20.67
N LEU A 59 -2.89 10.03 21.76
CA LEU A 59 -3.86 10.61 22.69
C LEU A 59 -3.31 11.83 23.43
N LYS A 60 -2.03 11.81 23.85
CA LYS A 60 -1.38 12.97 24.47
C LYS A 60 -1.22 14.15 23.51
N ALA A 61 -0.95 13.87 22.23
CA ALA A 61 -0.89 14.89 21.20
C ALA A 61 -2.28 15.49 20.93
N CYS A 62 -3.31 14.63 20.91
CA CYS A 62 -4.71 15.04 20.78
C CYS A 62 -5.16 15.99 21.90
N GLU A 63 -4.79 15.70 23.16
CA GLU A 63 -5.09 16.57 24.31
C GLU A 63 -4.49 17.97 24.19
N LYS A 64 -3.42 18.11 23.38
CA LYS A 64 -2.72 19.38 23.14
C LYS A 64 -3.07 20.02 21.80
N GLY A 65 -3.93 19.40 20.98
CA GLY A 65 -4.19 19.83 19.60
C GLY A 65 -2.91 19.85 18.74
N GLN A 66 -2.03 18.86 18.95
CA GLN A 66 -0.75 18.76 18.26
C GLN A 66 -0.75 17.58 17.30
N ILE A 67 -0.14 17.76 16.14
CA ILE A 67 0.08 16.68 15.18
C ILE A 67 1.32 15.89 15.67
N PRO A 68 1.18 14.63 16.11
CA PRO A 68 2.33 13.82 16.48
C PRO A 68 3.15 13.45 15.24
N ALA A 69 4.45 13.25 15.42
CA ALA A 69 5.29 12.70 14.37
C ALA A 69 4.87 11.27 14.01
N VAL A 70 4.87 10.94 12.73
CA VAL A 70 4.63 9.58 12.24
C VAL A 70 5.96 8.87 12.10
N VAL A 71 6.17 7.85 12.93
CA VAL A 71 7.38 7.04 12.93
C VAL A 71 7.26 5.91 11.91
N VAL A 72 8.23 5.88 10.98
CA VAL A 72 8.43 4.85 9.98
C VAL A 72 9.70 4.09 10.35
N TRP A 73 9.63 2.76 10.42
CA TRP A 73 10.79 1.94 10.75
C TRP A 73 11.75 1.80 9.59
N GLY A 74 13.05 1.75 9.91
CA GLY A 74 14.13 1.65 8.94
C GLY A 74 14.50 3.00 8.34
N THR A 75 15.33 2.95 7.30
CA THR A 75 15.91 4.14 6.66
C THR A 75 14.97 4.80 5.63
N GLY A 76 13.86 4.13 5.32
CA GLY A 76 12.95 4.53 4.23
C GLY A 76 13.49 4.26 2.83
N LYS A 77 14.74 3.79 2.69
CA LYS A 77 15.39 3.47 1.40
C LYS A 77 14.87 2.22 0.69
N PRO A 78 14.34 1.18 1.38
CA PRO A 78 13.81 0.01 0.68
C PRO A 78 12.74 0.39 -0.35
N LYS A 79 12.75 -0.29 -1.50
CA LYS A 79 11.84 -0.04 -2.62
C LYS A 79 10.79 -1.12 -2.75
N ARG A 80 9.55 -0.72 -3.00
CA ARG A 80 8.40 -1.59 -3.19
C ARG A 80 7.64 -1.18 -4.43
N GLU A 81 7.02 -2.16 -5.05
CA GLU A 81 6.03 -1.98 -6.11
C GLU A 81 4.64 -2.25 -5.52
N PHE A 82 3.65 -1.46 -5.93
CA PHE A 82 2.26 -1.57 -5.48
C PHE A 82 1.34 -1.57 -6.70
N MET A 83 0.40 -2.50 -6.74
CA MET A 83 -0.61 -2.62 -7.80
C MET A 83 -2.00 -2.57 -7.20
N TYR A 84 -2.88 -1.76 -7.78
CA TYR A 84 -4.26 -1.63 -7.33
C TYR A 84 -5.02 -2.94 -7.58
N SER A 85 -5.88 -3.34 -6.65
CA SER A 85 -6.56 -4.63 -6.69
C SER A 85 -7.46 -4.82 -7.92
N GLU A 86 -8.09 -3.75 -8.41
CA GLU A 86 -8.89 -3.82 -9.64
C GLU A 86 -8.02 -4.01 -10.88
N ASP A 87 -6.86 -3.34 -10.99
CA ASP A 87 -5.92 -3.59 -12.09
C ASP A 87 -5.44 -5.06 -12.08
N MET A 88 -5.27 -5.65 -10.91
CA MET A 88 -4.93 -7.08 -10.79
C MET A 88 -6.06 -7.98 -11.29
N ALA A 89 -7.31 -7.63 -10.97
CA ALA A 89 -8.48 -8.34 -11.49
C ALA A 89 -8.57 -8.22 -13.02
N ASP A 90 -8.39 -7.02 -13.57
CA ASP A 90 -8.38 -6.76 -15.00
C ASP A 90 -7.27 -7.54 -15.72
N ALA A 91 -6.07 -7.59 -15.14
CA ALA A 91 -4.97 -8.39 -15.68
C ALA A 91 -5.30 -9.90 -15.70
N CYS A 92 -5.96 -10.42 -14.66
CA CYS A 92 -6.43 -11.81 -14.65
C CYS A 92 -7.48 -12.06 -15.74
N VAL A 93 -8.48 -11.18 -15.86
CA VAL A 93 -9.53 -11.30 -16.89
C VAL A 93 -8.92 -11.22 -18.29
N HIS A 94 -7.97 -10.31 -18.52
CA HIS A 94 -7.23 -10.20 -19.78
C HIS A 94 -6.49 -11.50 -20.11
N LEU A 95 -5.74 -12.05 -19.16
CA LEU A 95 -4.99 -13.30 -19.36
C LEU A 95 -5.89 -14.50 -19.66
N MET A 96 -7.05 -14.59 -19.02
CA MET A 96 -8.04 -15.66 -19.28
C MET A 96 -8.72 -15.53 -20.65
N ASN A 97 -8.74 -14.33 -21.23
CA ASN A 97 -9.37 -14.04 -22.52
C ASN A 97 -8.36 -13.83 -23.65
N LEU A 98 -7.10 -14.24 -23.48
CA LEU A 98 -6.11 -14.19 -24.56
C LEU A 98 -6.59 -14.98 -25.77
N ASP A 99 -6.37 -14.43 -26.96
CA ASP A 99 -6.67 -15.15 -28.19
C ASP A 99 -5.76 -16.40 -28.34
N ASP A 100 -6.23 -17.39 -29.09
CA ASP A 100 -5.50 -18.64 -29.33
C ASP A 100 -4.12 -18.42 -29.96
N LYS A 101 -3.92 -17.32 -30.72
CA LYS A 101 -2.64 -17.00 -31.39
C LYS A 101 -1.63 -16.46 -30.39
N GLN A 102 -2.08 -15.80 -29.32
CA GLN A 102 -1.27 -15.33 -28.21
C GLN A 102 -1.09 -16.41 -27.14
N TYR A 103 -2.13 -17.21 -26.87
CA TYR A 103 -2.13 -18.23 -25.83
C TYR A 103 -1.33 -19.49 -26.20
N LYS A 104 -1.57 -20.08 -27.38
CA LYS A 104 -0.91 -21.33 -27.79
C LYS A 104 0.61 -21.26 -27.76
N PRO A 105 1.28 -20.18 -28.21
CA PRO A 105 2.73 -20.06 -28.10
C PRO A 105 3.26 -20.02 -26.67
N LEU A 106 2.42 -19.78 -25.65
CA LEU A 106 2.83 -19.79 -24.25
C LEU A 106 2.95 -21.22 -23.72
N LEU A 107 2.18 -22.17 -24.26
CA LEU A 107 2.16 -23.55 -23.79
C LEU A 107 3.54 -24.18 -24.00
N GLY A 108 4.17 -24.59 -22.89
CA GLY A 108 5.50 -25.21 -22.93
C GLY A 108 6.67 -24.24 -23.14
N ALA A 109 6.44 -22.92 -23.29
CA ALA A 109 7.48 -21.91 -23.56
C ALA A 109 8.53 -21.75 -22.45
N SER A 110 8.30 -22.31 -21.26
CA SER A 110 9.25 -22.22 -20.13
C SER A 110 9.64 -23.56 -19.52
N ARG A 111 8.85 -24.62 -19.72
CA ARG A 111 9.04 -25.92 -19.04
C ARG A 111 8.82 -27.15 -19.93
N ASN A 112 8.40 -26.96 -21.19
CA ASN A 112 8.10 -28.03 -22.15
C ASN A 112 7.13 -29.11 -21.64
N ASP A 113 6.21 -28.74 -20.75
CA ASP A 113 5.22 -29.60 -20.10
C ASP A 113 3.79 -29.37 -20.64
N GLY A 114 3.65 -28.55 -21.68
CA GLY A 114 2.36 -28.16 -22.25
C GLY A 114 1.55 -27.19 -21.38
N LEU A 115 2.11 -26.69 -20.27
CA LEU A 115 1.44 -25.73 -19.40
C LEU A 115 1.78 -24.29 -19.77
N PRO A 116 0.87 -23.33 -19.54
CA PRO A 116 1.21 -21.92 -19.63
C PRO A 116 2.26 -21.56 -18.56
N PRO A 117 3.14 -20.59 -18.84
CA PRO A 117 4.19 -20.23 -17.92
C PRO A 117 3.61 -19.40 -16.76
N VAL A 118 4.39 -19.28 -15.68
CA VAL A 118 4.08 -18.27 -14.66
C VAL A 118 4.27 -16.88 -15.27
N VAL A 119 3.28 -16.00 -15.04
CA VAL A 119 3.29 -14.61 -15.50
C VAL A 119 3.36 -13.69 -14.28
N ASN A 120 4.36 -12.80 -14.28
CA ASN A 120 4.43 -11.73 -13.30
C ASN A 120 3.35 -10.70 -13.59
N VAL A 121 2.61 -10.30 -12.56
CA VAL A 121 1.56 -9.28 -12.63
C VAL A 121 1.90 -8.17 -11.64
N GLY A 122 2.09 -6.97 -12.18
CA GLY A 122 2.57 -5.79 -11.47
C GLY A 122 2.47 -4.54 -12.35
N VAL A 123 2.98 -3.43 -11.83
CA VAL A 123 3.03 -2.12 -12.52
C VAL A 123 4.34 -1.94 -13.29
N GLY A 124 5.43 -2.57 -12.82
CA GLY A 124 6.76 -2.48 -13.41
C GLY A 124 7.59 -1.29 -12.92
N ASP A 125 7.06 -0.50 -11.99
CA ASP A 125 7.73 0.63 -11.36
C ASP A 125 7.71 0.48 -9.83
N ASP A 126 8.76 0.98 -9.16
CA ASP A 126 8.87 0.97 -7.70
C ASP A 126 9.12 2.37 -7.12
N LEU A 127 8.82 2.51 -5.83
CA LEU A 127 9.16 3.69 -5.05
C LEU A 127 9.77 3.30 -3.71
N THR A 128 10.52 4.21 -3.13
CA THR A 128 11.05 4.04 -1.76
C THR A 128 9.92 4.11 -0.72
N ILE A 129 10.10 3.47 0.43
CA ILE A 129 9.16 3.62 1.56
C ILE A 129 9.04 5.09 1.97
N LYS A 130 10.11 5.87 1.86
CA LYS A 130 10.06 7.32 2.07
C LYS A 130 9.08 8.01 1.13
N GLN A 131 9.22 7.80 -0.18
CA GLN A 131 8.31 8.37 -1.19
C GLN A 131 6.86 7.92 -0.98
N LEU A 132 6.66 6.66 -0.57
CA LEU A 132 5.33 6.14 -0.24
C LEU A 132 4.74 6.91 0.96
N ALA A 133 5.50 7.08 2.03
CA ALA A 133 5.05 7.78 3.24
C ALA A 133 4.72 9.25 2.95
N GLU A 134 5.54 9.93 2.15
CA GLU A 134 5.30 11.31 1.70
C GLU A 134 4.04 11.43 0.85
N MET A 135 3.81 10.50 -0.09
CA MET A 135 2.61 10.48 -0.93
C MET A 135 1.34 10.23 -0.11
N ILE A 136 1.37 9.28 0.84
CA ILE A 136 0.23 9.01 1.72
C ILE A 136 -0.03 10.22 2.63
N GLN A 137 1.02 10.84 3.16
CA GLN A 137 0.89 12.05 3.96
C GLN A 137 0.18 13.16 3.19
N GLU A 138 0.57 13.39 1.93
CA GLU A 138 -0.04 14.38 1.04
C GLU A 138 -1.54 14.08 0.85
N VAL A 139 -1.88 12.83 0.50
CA VAL A 139 -3.28 12.41 0.27
C VAL A 139 -4.14 12.52 1.52
N VAL A 140 -3.60 12.18 2.69
CA VAL A 140 -4.31 12.30 3.97
C VAL A 140 -4.56 13.77 4.35
N GLY A 141 -3.70 14.67 3.87
CA GLY A 141 -3.69 16.08 4.23
C GLY A 141 -3.16 16.31 5.64
N ASN A 142 -2.08 15.61 6.00
CA ASN A 142 -1.40 15.74 7.30
C ASN A 142 -0.08 16.51 7.15
N ASN A 143 0.20 17.46 8.04
CA ASN A 143 1.45 18.26 8.01
C ASN A 143 2.46 17.88 9.12
N GLY A 144 2.28 16.71 9.74
CA GLY A 144 3.19 16.21 10.79
C GLY A 144 4.57 15.82 10.27
N GLN A 145 5.55 15.72 11.16
CA GLN A 145 6.88 15.26 10.79
C GLN A 145 6.87 13.75 10.51
N ILE A 146 7.53 13.30 9.44
CA ILE A 146 7.89 11.89 9.24
C ILE A 146 9.26 11.66 9.89
N VAL A 147 9.35 10.67 10.79
CA VAL A 147 10.60 10.28 11.45
C VAL A 147 10.95 8.85 11.06
N PHE A 148 12.16 8.66 10.56
CA PHE A 148 12.70 7.34 10.23
C PHE A 148 13.49 6.79 11.42
N ASP A 149 13.03 5.68 11.99
CA ASP A 149 13.71 4.99 13.07
C ASP A 149 14.72 3.98 12.50
N GLU A 150 15.95 4.45 12.28
CA GLU A 150 17.06 3.65 11.77
C GLU A 150 17.58 2.62 12.78
N THR A 151 17.09 2.62 14.03
CA THR A 151 17.41 1.54 15.00
C THR A 151 16.68 0.24 14.65
N LYS A 152 15.64 0.33 13.81
CA LYS A 152 14.92 -0.83 13.27
C LYS A 152 15.52 -1.22 11.91
N PRO A 153 15.66 -2.53 11.64
CA PRO A 153 16.27 -2.98 10.39
C PRO A 153 15.38 -2.64 9.20
N ASP A 154 16.02 -2.32 8.08
CA ASP A 154 15.36 -2.32 6.79
C ASP A 154 14.95 -3.75 6.39
N GLY A 155 13.83 -3.88 5.68
CA GLY A 155 13.49 -5.11 4.98
C GLY A 155 14.34 -5.33 3.72
N THR A 156 13.95 -6.28 2.87
CA THR A 156 14.59 -6.48 1.55
C THR A 156 14.70 -5.16 0.79
N MET A 157 15.88 -4.82 0.27
CA MET A 157 16.13 -3.49 -0.31
C MET A 157 15.29 -3.17 -1.54
N ARG A 158 14.95 -4.16 -2.36
CA ARG A 158 14.13 -3.95 -3.55
C ARG A 158 13.26 -5.18 -3.83
N LYS A 159 11.98 -4.94 -4.08
CA LYS A 159 11.03 -5.95 -4.58
C LYS A 159 10.26 -5.33 -5.75
N LEU A 160 10.66 -5.67 -6.96
CA LEU A 160 10.08 -5.20 -8.22
C LEU A 160 9.99 -6.40 -9.17
N MET A 161 8.83 -6.58 -9.80
CA MET A 161 8.63 -7.62 -10.80
C MET A 161 9.08 -7.17 -12.19
N ASP A 162 9.70 -8.07 -12.95
CA ASP A 162 9.82 -7.91 -14.40
C ASP A 162 8.49 -8.28 -15.05
N ILE A 163 7.83 -7.31 -15.67
CA ILE A 163 6.52 -7.45 -16.32
C ILE A 163 6.58 -7.37 -17.84
N GLU A 164 7.76 -7.48 -18.46
CA GLU A 164 7.91 -7.35 -19.92
C GLU A 164 7.04 -8.36 -20.69
N ARG A 165 6.86 -9.55 -20.14
CA ARG A 165 5.95 -10.57 -20.71
C ARG A 165 4.49 -10.10 -20.70
N LEU A 166 4.02 -9.55 -19.57
CA LEU A 166 2.64 -9.06 -19.44
C LEU A 166 2.38 -7.88 -20.38
N LYS A 167 3.32 -6.95 -20.48
CA LYS A 167 3.25 -5.81 -21.41
C LYS A 167 3.13 -6.26 -22.86
N LYS A 168 3.93 -7.25 -23.28
CA LYS A 168 3.88 -7.83 -24.64
C LYS A 168 2.52 -8.49 -24.95
N MET A 169 1.80 -8.94 -23.93
CA MET A 169 0.45 -9.48 -24.06
C MET A 169 -0.62 -8.38 -24.12
N GLY A 170 -0.26 -7.10 -24.00
CA GLY A 170 -1.18 -5.96 -24.07
C GLY A 170 -1.82 -5.56 -22.74
N SER A 171 -1.49 -6.22 -21.63
CA SER A 171 -1.99 -5.84 -20.31
C SER A 171 -1.06 -4.82 -19.64
N LYS A 172 -1.65 -3.79 -19.05
CA LYS A 172 -0.97 -2.73 -18.31
C LYS A 172 -1.90 -2.18 -17.23
N ALA A 173 -1.39 -1.99 -16.02
CA ALA A 173 -2.11 -1.30 -14.95
C ALA A 173 -2.48 0.13 -15.36
N GLN A 174 -3.71 0.54 -15.08
CA GLN A 174 -4.24 1.86 -15.42
C GLN A 174 -4.22 2.81 -14.21
N THR A 175 -4.29 2.27 -12.99
CA THR A 175 -4.40 3.07 -11.78
C THR A 175 -3.03 3.56 -11.34
N SER A 176 -2.85 4.88 -11.30
CA SER A 176 -1.66 5.47 -10.67
C SER A 176 -1.69 5.21 -9.16
N LEU A 177 -0.51 5.08 -8.54
CA LEU A 177 -0.44 4.84 -7.09
C LEU A 177 -1.14 5.95 -6.28
N LYS A 178 -1.00 7.20 -6.70
CA LYS A 178 -1.65 8.34 -6.04
C LYS A 178 -3.17 8.23 -6.10
N ASN A 179 -3.74 8.01 -7.28
CA ASN A 179 -5.18 7.88 -7.46
C ASN A 179 -5.73 6.70 -6.65
N GLY A 180 -5.03 5.56 -6.66
CA GLY A 180 -5.43 4.41 -5.86
C GLY A 180 -5.40 4.71 -4.35
N ILE A 181 -4.38 5.40 -3.84
CA ILE A 181 -4.31 5.80 -2.42
C ILE A 181 -5.45 6.76 -2.07
N GLU A 182 -5.81 7.71 -2.96
CA GLU A 182 -6.95 8.62 -2.76
C GLU A 182 -8.28 7.85 -2.66
N THR A 183 -8.50 6.87 -3.54
CA THR A 183 -9.68 6.00 -3.50
C THR A 183 -9.71 5.17 -2.22
N VAL A 184 -8.60 4.53 -1.86
CA VAL A 184 -8.48 3.71 -0.65
C VAL A 184 -8.71 4.53 0.61
N TYR A 185 -8.12 5.72 0.70
CA TYR A 185 -8.31 6.60 1.85
C TYR A 185 -9.74 7.13 1.93
N THR A 186 -10.39 7.40 0.80
CA THR A 186 -11.81 7.77 0.77
C THR A 186 -12.68 6.63 1.27
N ALA A 187 -12.42 5.40 0.84
CA ALA A 187 -13.12 4.22 1.34
C ALA A 187 -12.88 4.01 2.85
N TYR A 188 -11.64 4.17 3.32
CA TYR A 188 -11.27 4.07 4.73
C TYR A 188 -12.09 5.01 5.63
N LYS A 189 -12.21 6.29 5.26
CA LYS A 189 -12.98 7.27 6.05
C LYS A 189 -14.48 6.99 6.10
N ASN A 190 -14.99 6.25 5.11
CA ASN A 190 -16.42 5.95 4.97
C ASN A 190 -16.80 4.57 5.53
N ALA A 191 -15.83 3.83 6.08
CA ALA A 191 -16.03 2.47 6.60
C ALA A 191 -16.61 2.43 8.02
#